data_AF-A0A367LY89-F1
#
_entry.id   AF-A0A367LY89-F1
#
_cell.length_a   1.000
_cell.length_b   1.000
_cell.length_c   1.000
_cell.angle_alpha   90.00
_cell.angle_beta   90.00
_cell.angle_gamma   90.00
#
_symmetry.space_group_name_H-M   'P 1'
#
loop_
_entity.id
_entity.type
_entity.pdbx_description
1 polymer ?
#
loop_
_entity_poly.entity_id
_entity_poly.type
_entity_poly.pdbx_seq_one_letter_code
_entity_poly.pdbx_strand_id
1 'polypeptide(L)' 'MQHLDLQVVRKALKWSVGGERVWFCTVLTTYGSAPRAPGSLLAVNASGEWIGSLSGGCVEDDFLLSLIHI' A
#
# COMPACT_ATOMS: atom_id res chain seq x y z
N MET A 1 -18.97 6.44 2.62
CA MET A 1 -17.83 5.54 2.92
C MET A 1 -16.95 5.39 1.69
N GLN A 2 -16.12 6.39 1.40
CA GLN A 2 -15.12 6.39 0.31
C GLN A 2 -13.80 6.98 0.84
N HIS A 3 -13.29 6.48 1.97
CA HIS A 3 -12.30 7.25 2.72
C HIS A 3 -10.86 6.72 2.71
N LEU A 4 -10.60 5.42 2.57
CA LEU A 4 -9.21 4.95 2.59
C LEU A 4 -8.58 4.92 1.20
N ASP A 5 -9.21 4.27 0.23
CA ASP A 5 -8.64 4.09 -1.11
C ASP A 5 -8.31 5.42 -1.80
N LEU A 6 -9.20 6.40 -1.68
CA LEU A 6 -8.98 7.76 -2.19
C LEU A 6 -7.78 8.43 -1.51
N GLN A 7 -7.57 8.20 -0.21
CA GLN A 7 -6.41 8.75 0.52
C GLN A 7 -5.13 8.06 0.08
N VAL A 8 -5.16 6.74 -0.16
CA VAL A 8 -4.01 6.00 -0.68
C VAL A 8 -3.61 6.56 -2.05
N VAL A 9 -4.57 6.71 -2.98
CA VAL A 9 -4.32 7.27 -4.31
C VAL A 9 -3.81 8.71 -4.22
N ARG A 10 -4.43 9.56 -3.40
CA ARG A 10 -4.01 10.96 -3.24
C ARG A 10 -2.62 11.10 -2.64
N LYS A 11 -2.29 10.29 -1.64
CA LYS A 11 -0.96 10.30 -0.99
C LYS A 11 0.10 9.80 -1.95
N ALA A 12 -0.16 8.70 -2.66
CA ALA A 12 0.72 8.16 -3.70
C ALA A 12 0.99 9.20 -4.80
N LEU A 13 -0.06 9.86 -5.30
CA LEU A 13 0.06 10.92 -6.29
C LEU A 13 0.88 12.10 -5.77
N LYS A 14 0.65 12.53 -4.52
CA LYS A 14 1.41 13.62 -3.90
C LYS A 14 2.91 13.31 -3.84
N TRP A 15 3.28 12.12 -3.37
CA TRP A 15 4.67 11.68 -3.32
C TRP A 15 5.29 11.59 -4.72
N SER A 16 4.57 11.00 -5.67
CA SER A 16 5.03 10.85 -7.05
C SER A 16 5.25 12.20 -7.74
N VAL A 17 4.32 13.15 -7.60
CA VAL A 17 4.47 14.52 -8.13
C VAL A 17 5.61 15.27 -7.43
N GLY A 18 5.89 14.94 -6.17
CA GLY A 18 7.05 15.43 -5.41
C GLY A 18 8.40 14.84 -5.85
N GLY A 19 8.42 13.90 -6.79
CA GLY A 19 9.64 13.24 -7.26
C GLY A 19 10.12 12.09 -6.38
N GLU A 20 9.32 11.67 -5.38
CA GLU A 20 9.65 10.51 -4.56
C GLU A 20 9.38 9.21 -5.33
N ARG A 21 10.20 8.18 -5.09
CA ARG A 21 9.86 6.81 -5.50
C ARG A 21 8.67 6.33 -4.68
N VAL A 22 7.66 5.80 -5.37
CA VAL A 22 6.43 5.31 -4.77
C VAL A 22 6.16 3.89 -5.24
N TRP A 23 5.89 2.99 -4.30
CA TRP A 23 5.30 1.69 -4.57
C TRP A 23 3.80 1.81 -4.33
N PHE A 24 3.01 1.53 -5.38
CA PHE A 24 1.55 1.53 -5.32
C PHE A 24 1.05 0.11 -5.58
N CYS A 25 0.40 -0.47 -4.58
CA CYS A 25 0.09 -1.89 -4.52
C CYS A 25 -1.42 -2.11 -4.42
N THR A 26 -1.89 -3.20 -5.03
CA THR A 26 -3.27 -3.66 -4.90
C THR A 26 -3.32 -5.18 -4.75
N VAL A 27 -4.26 -5.67 -3.94
CA VAL A 27 -4.52 -7.11 -3.83
C VAL A 27 -5.19 -7.60 -5.11
N LEU A 28 -4.55 -8.51 -5.85
CA LEU A 28 -5.13 -9.06 -7.08
C LEU A 28 -6.12 -10.19 -6.80
N THR A 29 -5.75 -11.11 -5.92
CA THR A 29 -6.54 -12.29 -5.55
C THR A 29 -6.24 -12.68 -4.11
N THR A 30 -7.19 -13.34 -3.46
CA THR A 30 -6.99 -13.91 -2.12
C THR A 30 -7.39 -15.37 -2.07
N TYR A 31 -6.83 -16.10 -1.11
CA TYR A 31 -7.13 -17.51 -0.86
C TYR A 31 -7.47 -17.68 0.62
N GLY A 32 -8.48 -18.51 0.91
CA GLY A 32 -8.94 -18.75 2.29
C GLY A 32 -9.47 -17.49 2.97
N SER A 33 -9.27 -17.40 4.29
CA SER A 33 -9.80 -16.32 5.13
C SER A 33 -8.88 -15.10 5.16
N ALA A 34 -8.67 -14.45 4.00
CA ALA A 34 -7.86 -13.23 3.92
C ALA A 34 -8.65 -12.01 4.47
N PRO A 35 -8.07 -11.19 5.36
CA PRO A 35 -8.80 -10.05 5.96
C PRO A 35 -9.05 -8.88 5.00
N ARG A 36 -8.31 -8.81 3.89
CA ARG A 36 -8.45 -7.79 2.84
C ARG A 36 -8.99 -8.43 1.57
N ALA A 37 -9.92 -7.76 0.90
CA ALA A 37 -10.48 -8.22 -0.36
C ALA A 37 -9.58 -7.83 -1.55
N PRO A 38 -9.71 -8.51 -2.70
CA PRO A 38 -9.19 -8.01 -3.97
C PRO A 38 -9.56 -6.55 -4.20
N GLY A 39 -8.60 -5.77 -4.71
CA GLY A 39 -8.70 -4.33 -4.88
C GLY A 39 -8.22 -3.49 -3.69
N SER A 40 -7.99 -4.07 -2.51
CA SER A 40 -7.44 -3.34 -1.35
C SER A 40 -6.11 -2.68 -1.72
N LEU A 41 -5.94 -1.40 -1.36
CA LEU A 41 -4.80 -0.59 -1.77
C LEU A 41 -3.79 -0.35 -0.65
N LEU A 42 -2.53 -0.19 -1.04
CA LEU A 42 -1.44 0.28 -0.20
C LEU A 42 -0.46 1.13 -1.02
N ALA A 43 0.07 2.20 -0.43
CA ALA A 43 1.12 3.02 -1.03
C ALA A 43 2.27 3.22 -0.04
N VAL A 44 3.51 3.17 -0.53
CA VAL A 44 4.75 3.31 0.25
C VAL A 44 5.69 4.26 -0.47
N ASN A 45 6.36 5.17 0.23
CA ASN A 45 7.44 6.00 -0.35
C ASN A 45 8.84 5.47 0.01
N ALA A 46 9.87 6.05 -0.63
CA ALA A 46 11.28 5.69 -0.41
C ALA A 46 11.75 5.80 1.06
N SER A 47 11.09 6.64 1.86
CA SER A 47 11.39 6.84 3.28
C SER A 47 10.76 5.76 4.18
N GLY A 48 9.97 4.84 3.61
CA GLY A 48 9.25 3.81 4.34
C GLY A 48 7.95 4.30 4.99
N GLU A 49 7.46 5.49 4.65
CA GLU A 49 6.11 5.90 5.06
C GLU A 49 5.07 5.17 4.20
N TRP A 50 4.01 4.64 4.82
CA TRP A 50 2.93 3.97 4.08
C TRP A 50 1.51 4.38 4.51
N ILE A 51 0.55 4.08 3.63
CA ILE A 51 -0.89 4.22 3.88
C ILE A 51 -1.64 3.08 3.17
N GLY A 52 -2.74 2.62 3.76
CA GLY A 52 -3.49 1.47 3.25
C GLY A 52 -3.01 0.16 3.86
N SER A 53 -3.51 -0.97 3.36
CA SER A 53 -3.21 -2.29 3.90
C SER A 53 -3.58 -3.40 2.91
N LEU A 54 -2.71 -4.41 2.82
CA LEU A 54 -2.87 -5.57 1.93
C LEU A 54 -3.29 -6.83 2.68
N SER A 55 -2.97 -6.95 3.97
CA SER A 55 -3.29 -8.13 4.79
C SER A 55 -4.19 -7.83 5.98
N GLY A 56 -4.12 -6.60 6.53
CA GLY A 56 -4.80 -6.23 7.77
C GLY A 56 -3.88 -6.07 8.98
N GLY A 57 -2.55 -6.16 8.81
CA GLY A 57 -1.56 -5.77 9.82
C GLY A 57 -0.35 -6.69 9.91
N CYS A 58 -0.53 -8.00 9.86
CA CYS A 58 0.54 -8.95 10.21
C CYS A 58 1.64 -9.11 9.15
N VAL A 59 1.41 -8.69 7.90
CA VAL A 59 2.32 -8.97 6.77
C VAL A 59 2.95 -7.69 6.21
N GLU A 60 2.41 -6.53 6.58
CA GLU A 60 2.85 -5.24 6.05
C GLU A 60 4.31 -4.94 6.40
N ASP A 61 4.75 -5.20 7.63
CA ASP A 61 6.13 -4.90 8.06
C ASP A 61 7.17 -5.66 7.22
N ASP A 62 7.00 -6.99 7.06
CA ASP A 62 7.88 -7.82 6.22
C ASP A 62 7.82 -7.40 4.75
N PHE A 63 6.63 -7.07 4.25
CA PHE A 63 6.45 -6.58 2.89
C PHE A 63 7.19 -5.26 2.65
N LEU A 64 7.11 -4.32 3.58
CA LEU A 64 7.77 -3.02 3.48
C LEU A 64 9.30 -3.14 3.44
N LEU A 65 9.87 -4.04 4.25
CA LEU A 65 11.30 -4.35 4.20
C LEU A 65 11.72 -4.81 2.80
N SER A 66 10.90 -5.63 2.13
CA SER A 66 11.20 -6.11 0.78
C SER A 66 11.22 -5.00 -0.29
N LEU A 67 10.53 -3.88 -0.06
CA LEU A 67 10.45 -2.77 -1.02
C LEU A 67 11.62 -1.79 -0.88
N ILE A 68 12.00 -1.45 0.35
CA ILE A 68 12.97 -0.37 0.62
C ILE A 68 14.42 -0.79 0.26
N HIS A 69 14.68 -2.09 0.14
CA HIS A 69 15.99 -2.63 -0.26
C HIS A 69 16.18 -2.78 -1.78
N ILE A 70 15.24 -2.31 -2.62
CA ILE A 70 15.31 -2.29 -4.09
C ILE A 70 15.66 -0.89 -4.59
#